data_AF-A0A7W1K2P9-F1
#
_entry.id   AF-A0A7W1K2P9-F1
#
_cell.length_a   1.000
_cell.length_b   1.000
_cell.length_c   1.000
_cell.angle_alpha   90.00
_cell.angle_beta   90.00
_cell.angle_gamma   90.00
#
_symmetry.space_group_name_H-M   'P 1'
#
loop_
_entity.id
_entity.type
_entity.pdbx_description
1 polymer ?
#
loop_
_entity_poly.entity_id
_entity_poly.type
_entity_poly.pdbx_seq_one_letter_code
_entity_poly.pdbx_strand_id
1 'polypeptide(L)' 'MLRDVDRALVKLEEGTYGVCDRCGKLISEARLEARPWSVLCIDCAALRR' A
#
# COMPACT_ATOMS: atom_id res chain seq x y z
N MET A 1 0.05 -5.90 -10.01
CA MET A 1 -0.77 -6.93 -9.33
C MET A 1 0.09 -7.93 -8.57
N LEU A 2 0.89 -8.80 -9.19
CA LEU A 2 1.83 -9.67 -8.43
C LEU A 2 2.86 -8.87 -7.63
N ARG A 3 3.53 -7.89 -8.25
CA ARG A 3 4.54 -7.05 -7.57
C ARG A 3 4.02 -6.29 -6.35
N ASP A 4 2.74 -5.91 -6.35
CA ASP A 4 2.15 -5.17 -5.22
C ASP A 4 1.88 -6.10 -4.03
N VAL A 5 1.52 -7.37 -4.32
CA VAL A 5 1.37 -8.42 -3.30
C VAL A 5 2.73 -8.74 -2.69
N ASP A 6 3.75 -8.99 -3.51
CA ASP A 6 5.11 -9.26 -3.03
C ASP A 6 5.63 -8.12 -2.17
N ARG A 7 5.43 -6.87 -2.61
CA ARG A 7 5.83 -5.70 -1.83
C ARG A 7 5.03 -5.60 -0.52
N ALA A 8 3.73 -5.86 -0.53
CA ALA A 8 2.93 -5.83 0.69
C ALA A 8 3.39 -6.88 1.72
N LEU A 9 3.82 -8.07 1.27
CA LEU A 9 4.42 -9.09 2.13
C LEU A 9 5.73 -8.60 2.76
N VAL A 10 6.63 -8.03 1.95
CA VAL A 10 7.89 -7.42 2.47
C VAL A 10 7.58 -6.33 3.51
N LYS A 11 6.54 -5.52 3.31
CA LYS A 11 6.16 -4.49 4.27
C LYS A 11 5.66 -5.05 5.60
N LEU A 12 5.05 -6.24 5.61
CA LEU A 12 4.70 -6.92 6.86
C LEU A 12 5.96 -7.33 7.61
N GLU A 13 6.96 -7.87 6.91
CA GLU A 13 8.26 -8.23 7.49
C GLU A 13 9.02 -7.00 8.01
N GLU A 14 8.98 -5.88 7.29
CA GLU A 14 9.59 -4.60 7.68
C GLU A 14 8.80 -3.87 8.78
N GLY A 15 7.58 -4.31 9.13
CA GLY A 15 6.69 -3.60 10.07
C GLY A 15 6.15 -2.28 9.52
N THR A 16 6.19 -2.07 8.20
CA THR A 16 5.73 -0.84 7.51
C THR A 16 4.41 -1.02 6.77
N TYR A 17 3.72 -2.14 6.98
CA TYR A 17 2.41 -2.41 6.39
C TYR A 17 1.42 -1.28 6.72
N GLY A 18 0.61 -0.89 5.74
CA GLY A 18 -0.30 0.24 5.87
C GLY A 18 0.34 1.62 5.69
N VAL A 19 1.63 1.74 5.34
CA VAL A 19 2.27 3.02 4.97
C VAL A 19 2.33 3.15 3.44
N CYS A 20 2.20 4.36 2.89
CA CYS A 20 2.33 4.61 1.45
C CYS A 20 3.80 4.65 1.03
N ASP A 21 4.20 3.82 0.07
CA ASP A 21 5.58 3.77 -0.46
C ASP A 21 6.02 5.06 -1.16
N ARG A 22 5.09 5.94 -1.55
CA ARG A 22 5.40 7.19 -2.24
C ARG A 22 5.50 8.40 -1.31
N CYS A 23 4.57 8.54 -0.38
CA CYS A 23 4.46 9.76 0.43
C CYS A 23 4.65 9.54 1.94
N GLY A 24 4.83 8.29 2.39
CA GLY A 24 5.03 7.96 3.80
C GLY A 24 3.79 8.13 4.69
N LYS A 25 2.65 8.57 4.15
CA LYS A 25 1.39 8.66 4.90
C LYS A 25 0.75 7.30 5.09
N LEU A 26 -0.11 7.17 6.10
CA LEU A 26 -0.93 5.97 6.30
C LEU A 26 -1.89 5.75 5.12
N ILE A 27 -2.06 4.49 4.77
CA ILE A 27 -3.09 3.99 3.86
C ILE A 27 -4.35 3.78 4.71
N SER A 28 -5.47 4.32 4.25
CA SER A 28 -6.75 4.19 4.94
C SER A 28 -7.14 2.72 5.15
N GLU A 29 -7.69 2.39 6.31
CA GLU A 29 -8.15 1.03 6.63
C GLU A 29 -9.11 0.48 5.57
N ALA A 30 -10.15 1.24 5.20
CA ALA A 30 -11.12 0.83 4.17
C ALA A 30 -10.48 0.44 2.82
N ARG A 31 -9.30 1.01 2.49
CA ARG A 31 -8.55 0.64 1.28
C ARG A 31 -7.77 -0.65 1.47
N LEU A 32 -7.21 -0.89 2.66
CA LEU A 32 -6.55 -2.16 2.99
C LEU A 32 -7.57 -3.29 3.10
N GLU A 33 -8.77 -3.03 3.65
CA GLU A 33 -9.88 -3.98 3.65
C GLU A 33 -10.32 -4.36 2.22
N ALA A 34 -10.48 -3.36 1.34
CA ALA A 34 -10.86 -3.60 -0.05
C ALA A 34 -9.71 -4.22 -0.87
N ARG A 35 -8.46 -3.84 -0.58
CA ARG A 35 -7.26 -4.25 -1.31
C ARG A 35 -6.06 -4.36 -0.35
N PRO A 36 -5.86 -5.52 0.30
CA PRO A 36 -4.83 -5.72 1.32
C PRO A 36 -3.40 -5.49 0.82
N TRP A 37 -3.15 -5.79 -0.45
CA TRP A 37 -1.85 -5.57 -1.09
C TRP A 37 -1.60 -4.12 -1.54
N SER A 38 -2.39 -3.15 -1.08
CA SER A 38 -2.18 -1.75 -1.45
C SER A 38 -0.88 -1.21 -0.86
N VAL A 39 0.06 -0.84 -1.74
CA VAL A 39 1.34 -0.21 -1.35
C VAL A 39 1.30 1.33 -1.42
N LEU A 40 0.19 1.91 -1.89
CA LEU A 40 -0.01 3.35 -2.02
C LEU A 40 -1.32 3.81 -1.40
N CYS A 41 -1.33 5.03 -0.86
CA CYS A 41 -2.55 5.74 -0.50
C CYS A 41 -3.38 6.10 -1.75
N ILE A 42 -4.64 6.47 -1.54
CA ILE A 42 -5.57 6.76 -2.64
C ILE A 42 -5.11 7.91 -3.53
N ASP A 43 -4.57 8.98 -2.93
CA ASP A 43 -4.04 10.13 -3.66
C ASP A 43 -2.87 9.74 -4.56
N CYS A 44 -1.93 8.95 -4.04
CA CYS A 44 -0.76 8.52 -4.81
C CYS A 44 -1.10 7.47 -5.87
N ALA A 45 -2.10 6.63 -5.60
CA ALA A 45 -2.58 5.66 -6.58
C ALA A 45 -3.32 6.33 -7.74
N ALA A 46 -4.09 7.39 -7.48
CA ALA A 46 -4.78 8.16 -8.53
C ALA A 46 -3.83 8.87 -9.50
N LEU A 47 -2.56 9.07 -9.12
CA LEU A 47 -1.53 9.68 -9.96
C LEU A 47 -0.82 8.70 -10.90
N ARG A 48 -0.99 7.39 -10.70
CA ARG A 48 -0.48 6.36 -11.63
C ARG A 48 -1.51 6.21 -12.76
N ARG A 49 -1.32 6.92 -13.87
CA ARG A 49 -2.03 6.64 -15.13
C ARG A 49 -1.40 5.46 -15.84
#